data_AF-A0ABD1B316-F1
#
_entry.id   AF-A0ABD1B316-F1
#
_cell.length_a   1.000
_cell.length_b   1.000
_cell.length_c   1.000
_cell.angle_alpha   90.00
_cell.angle_beta   90.00
_cell.angle_gamma   90.00
#
_symmetry.space_group_name_H-M   'P 1'
#
loop_
_entity.id
_entity.type
_entity.pdbx_description
1 polymer ?
#
loop_
_entity_poly.entity_id
_entity_poly.type
_entity_poly.pdbx_seq_one_letter_code
_entity_poly.pdbx_strand_id
1 'polypeptide(L)'
;MKKLVNDCKERIKRAAPKTVPLPSSSKKAYESSLDYDMSYKVPNVSESDLKKRKWMSTPLKKVFNNEARDQCDGEVARMFYTSGLPFNLARNPHYHKSYVRASQILGYVSPGYNALRTTLLQKERKNIETHLQPLKDSWKHNKDLFLI
;
A
#
# COMPACT_ATOMS: atom_id res chain seq x y z
N MET A 1 11.61 -58.42 28.08
CA MET A 1 11.10 -57.16 28.68
C MET A 1 12.13 -56.04 28.85
N LYS A 2 13.38 -56.31 29.26
CA LYS A 2 14.37 -55.24 29.56
C LYS A 2 14.77 -54.35 28.35
N LYS A 3 14.77 -54.90 27.13
CA LYS A 3 15.12 -54.16 25.90
C LYS A 3 14.08 -53.10 25.50
N LEU A 4 12.80 -53.46 25.61
CA LEU A 4 11.67 -52.56 25.32
C LEU A 4 11.60 -51.37 26.29
N VAL A 5 11.92 -51.61 27.58
CA VAL A 5 11.97 -50.55 28.60
C VAL A 5 13.10 -49.56 28.33
N ASN A 6 14.25 -50.03 27.83
CA ASN A 6 15.37 -49.16 27.48
C ASN A 6 15.07 -48.33 26.23
N ASP A 7 14.44 -48.91 25.20
CA ASP A 7 14.05 -48.15 24.01
C ASP A 7 13.02 -47.05 24.31
N CYS A 8 12.07 -47.30 25.21
CA CYS A 8 11.13 -46.28 25.68
C CYS A 8 11.83 -45.14 26.43
N LYS A 9 12.82 -45.45 27.29
CA LYS A 9 13.61 -44.43 28.00
C LYS A 9 14.40 -43.54 27.04
N GLU A 10 15.00 -44.13 26.01
CA GLU A 10 15.79 -43.38 25.04
C GLU A 10 14.94 -42.51 24.11
N ARG A 11 13.69 -42.89 23.81
CA ARG A 11 12.75 -42.05 23.06
C ARG A 11 12.29 -40.83 23.86
N ILE A 12 12.06 -40.96 25.16
CA ILE A 12 11.67 -39.84 26.04
C ILE A 12 12.81 -38.81 26.16
N LYS A 13 14.07 -39.28 26.27
CA LYS A 13 15.24 -38.38 26.31
C LYS A 13 15.44 -37.57 25.03
N ARG A 14 15.16 -38.15 23.86
CA ARG A 14 15.30 -37.47 22.56
C ARG A 14 14.13 -36.53 22.23
N ALA A 15 12.97 -36.78 22.81
CA ALA A 15 11.79 -35.92 22.69
C ALA A 15 11.80 -34.72 23.65
N ALA A 16 12.82 -34.59 24.50
CA ALA A 16 12.99 -33.44 25.37
C ALA A 16 13.23 -32.16 24.53
N PRO A 17 12.51 -31.05 24.82
CA PRO A 17 12.70 -29.79 24.11
C PRO A 17 14.13 -29.29 24.28
N LYS A 18 14.82 -29.01 23.17
CA LYS A 18 16.12 -28.31 23.19
C LYS A 18 15.85 -26.82 23.31
N THR A 19 16.33 -26.21 24.40
CA THR A 19 16.32 -24.75 24.60
C THR A 19 17.27 -24.08 23.62
N VAL A 20 16.72 -23.36 22.65
CA VAL A 20 17.47 -22.50 21.74
C VAL A 20 17.63 -21.13 22.41
N PRO A 21 18.83 -20.51 22.45
CA PRO A 21 18.98 -19.19 23.03
C PRO A 21 18.24 -18.18 22.15
N LEU A 22 17.19 -17.58 22.69
CA LEU A 22 16.55 -16.42 22.08
C LEU A 22 17.34 -15.16 22.45
N PRO A 23 17.38 -14.14 21.56
CA PRO A 23 17.95 -12.85 21.91
C PRO A 23 17.23 -12.25 23.12
N SER A 24 18.01 -11.79 24.10
CA SER A 24 17.52 -11.19 25.34
C SER A 24 16.67 -9.94 25.04
N SER A 25 15.38 -10.01 25.37
CA SER A 25 14.50 -8.84 25.43
C SER A 25 14.36 -8.42 26.89
N SER A 26 15.23 -7.53 27.35
CA SER A 26 15.00 -6.80 28.60
C SER A 26 14.04 -5.65 28.33
N LYS A 27 12.74 -5.84 28.60
CA LYS A 27 11.80 -4.72 28.79
C LYS A 27 10.87 -5.03 29.96
N LYS A 28 10.83 -4.09 30.91
CA LYS A 28 9.96 -4.09 32.09
C LYS A 28 8.50 -3.89 31.67
N ALA A 29 7.58 -4.49 32.42
CA ALA A 29 6.14 -4.34 32.24
C ALA A 29 5.63 -3.07 32.95
N TYR A 30 4.92 -2.22 32.22
CA TYR A 30 3.84 -1.37 32.73
C TYR A 30 2.94 -0.93 31.57
N GLU A 31 1.66 -1.27 31.73
CA GLU A 31 0.44 -0.62 31.24
C GLU A 31 0.18 -0.40 29.73
N SER A 32 -1.11 -0.52 29.43
CA SER A 32 -1.79 -0.46 28.14
C SER A 32 -1.82 0.98 27.58
N SER A 33 -1.27 1.20 26.39
CA SER A 33 -1.71 2.25 25.46
C SER A 33 -1.32 1.90 24.03
N LEU A 34 -2.19 2.29 23.09
CA LEU A 34 -2.16 1.97 21.67
C LEU A 34 -1.10 2.82 20.95
N ASP A 35 0.13 2.32 20.82
CA ASP A 35 1.22 3.06 20.19
C ASP A 35 1.63 2.41 18.84
N TYR A 36 0.94 2.80 17.76
CA TYR A 36 1.46 2.58 16.41
C TYR A 36 2.52 3.66 16.14
N ASP A 37 3.74 3.42 16.63
CA ASP A 37 4.92 4.26 16.38
C ASP A 37 5.37 4.13 14.92
N MET A 38 4.93 5.07 14.08
CA MET A 38 5.46 5.29 12.73
C MET A 38 6.46 6.46 12.74
N SER A 39 7.49 6.39 13.58
CA SER A 39 8.65 7.28 13.47
C SER A 39 9.55 6.84 12.30
N TYR A 40 9.14 7.17 11.08
CA TYR A 40 10.07 7.19 9.96
C TYR A 40 10.94 8.44 10.10
N LYS A 41 12.24 8.23 10.34
CA LYS A 41 13.24 9.29 10.43
C LYS A 41 13.11 10.25 9.24
N VAL A 42 12.74 11.49 9.53
CA VAL A 42 13.16 12.66 8.75
C VAL A 42 14.69 12.60 8.65
N PRO A 43 15.33 12.69 7.47
CA PRO A 43 16.79 12.64 7.39
C PRO A 43 17.35 13.93 7.99
N ASN A 44 17.71 13.87 9.27
CA ASN A 44 18.57 14.86 9.89
C ASN A 44 20.01 14.36 9.73
N VAL A 45 20.83 15.14 9.03
CA VAL A 45 22.26 14.85 8.84
C VAL A 45 22.92 14.93 10.21
N SER A 46 23.22 13.77 10.79
CA SER A 46 24.18 13.64 11.87
C SER A 46 25.17 12.52 11.55
N GLU A 47 26.41 12.93 11.32
CA GLU A 47 27.59 12.09 11.25
C GLU A 47 27.75 11.28 12.55
N SER A 48 27.43 9.99 12.49
CA SER A 48 28.14 8.93 13.22
C SER A 48 27.56 7.57 12.83
N ASP A 49 28.44 6.57 12.72
CA ASP A 49 28.17 5.16 12.43
C ASP A 49 27.97 4.73 10.96
N LEU A 50 28.89 5.16 10.08
CA LEU A 50 29.11 4.55 8.76
C LEU A 50 30.13 3.39 8.83
N LYS A 51 29.76 2.25 9.43
CA LYS A 51 30.48 0.98 9.23
C LYS A 51 29.54 -0.21 9.20
N LYS A 52 28.83 -0.39 8.07
CA LYS A 52 28.74 -1.66 7.31
C LYS A 52 27.78 -1.54 6.12
N ARG A 53 28.28 -1.96 4.95
CA ARG A 53 27.66 -2.08 3.61
C ARG A 53 27.42 -0.78 2.82
N LYS A 54 28.53 -0.15 2.45
CA LYS A 54 28.63 0.57 1.17
C LYS A 54 28.81 -0.44 0.03
N TRP A 55 27.79 -1.26 -0.25
CA TRP A 55 27.73 -2.00 -1.52
C TRP A 55 27.07 -1.08 -2.54
N MET A 56 27.91 -0.35 -3.28
CA MET A 56 27.59 0.44 -4.47
C MET A 56 26.27 1.24 -4.44
N SER A 57 26.33 2.48 -3.95
CA SER A 57 25.52 3.54 -4.55
C SER A 57 26.11 3.84 -5.93
N THR A 58 25.81 3.00 -6.92
CA THR A 58 26.22 3.22 -8.32
C THR A 58 25.73 4.60 -8.76
N PRO A 59 26.54 5.41 -9.47
CA PRO A 59 26.10 6.65 -10.12
C PRO A 59 24.80 6.44 -10.92
N LEU A 60 24.63 5.25 -11.49
CA LEU A 60 23.42 4.80 -12.18
C LEU A 60 22.14 4.92 -11.34
N LYS A 61 22.16 4.54 -10.05
CA LYS A 61 20.98 4.65 -9.17
C LYS A 61 20.54 6.10 -8.96
N LYS A 62 21.50 7.04 -8.96
CA LYS A 62 21.25 8.49 -8.91
C LYS A 62 20.74 9.03 -10.24
N VAL A 63 21.27 8.56 -11.37
CA VAL A 63 20.86 9.00 -12.72
C VAL A 63 19.39 8.64 -13.02
N PHE A 64 18.86 7.55 -12.46
CA PHE A 64 17.46 7.13 -12.65
C PHE A 64 16.47 7.68 -11.61
N ASN A 65 16.90 8.56 -10.69
CA ASN A 65 16.10 9.06 -9.58
C ASN A 65 15.40 7.92 -8.80
N ASN A 66 16.08 6.78 -8.62
CA ASN A 66 15.46 5.60 -8.00
C ASN A 66 14.98 5.89 -6.57
N GLU A 67 15.66 6.78 -5.84
CA GLU A 67 15.22 7.17 -4.49
C GLU A 67 13.90 7.94 -4.49
N ALA A 68 13.70 8.88 -5.43
CA ALA A 68 12.44 9.61 -5.54
C ALA A 68 11.28 8.68 -5.97
N ARG A 69 11.59 7.68 -6.82
CA ARG A 69 10.64 6.63 -7.18
C ARG A 69 10.27 5.76 -5.98
N ASP A 70 11.27 5.28 -5.24
CA ASP A 70 11.08 4.48 -4.02
C ASP A 70 10.22 5.24 -2.98
N GLN A 71 10.43 6.55 -2.83
CA GLN A 71 9.60 7.41 -1.96
C GLN A 71 8.16 7.52 -2.47
N CYS A 72 7.96 7.76 -3.76
CA CYS A 72 6.63 7.85 -4.36
C CYS A 72 5.86 6.53 -4.22
N ASP A 73 6.50 5.40 -4.54
CA ASP A 73 5.94 4.06 -4.38
C ASP A 73 5.60 3.77 -2.91
N GLY A 74 6.45 4.24 -1.98
CA GLY A 74 6.21 4.16 -0.54
C GLY A 74 4.95 4.92 -0.10
N GLU A 75 4.74 6.15 -0.56
CA GLU A 75 3.52 6.93 -0.26
C GLU A 75 2.27 6.27 -0.84
N VAL A 76 2.36 5.80 -2.08
CA VAL A 76 1.28 5.06 -2.73
C VAL A 76 0.93 3.81 -1.93
N ALA A 77 1.92 2.98 -1.57
CA ALA A 77 1.68 1.77 -0.78
C ALA A 77 1.06 2.11 0.59
N ARG A 78 1.55 3.17 1.25
CA ARG A 78 1.00 3.62 2.54
C ARG A 78 -0.46 4.01 2.42
N MET A 79 -0.84 4.73 1.37
CA MET A 79 -2.24 5.08 1.09
C MET A 79 -3.13 3.84 1.02
N PHE A 80 -2.68 2.76 0.36
CA PHE A 80 -3.45 1.50 0.32
C PHE A 80 -3.62 0.86 1.69
N TYR A 81 -2.53 0.76 2.47
CA TYR A 81 -2.56 0.06 3.75
C TYR A 81 -3.29 0.84 4.84
N THR A 82 -3.12 2.17 4.91
CA THR A 82 -3.76 2.99 5.95
C THR A 82 -5.22 3.29 5.65
N SER A 83 -5.59 3.39 4.38
CA SER A 83 -6.97 3.70 3.97
C SER A 83 -7.80 2.44 3.66
N GLY A 84 -7.21 1.25 3.76
CA GLY A 84 -7.89 -0.02 3.47
C GLY A 84 -8.34 -0.16 2.02
N LEU A 85 -7.58 0.37 1.06
CA LEU A 85 -7.94 0.30 -0.36
C LEU A 85 -7.71 -1.12 -0.92
N PRO A 86 -8.63 -1.67 -1.72
CA PRO A 86 -8.45 -2.98 -2.34
C PRO A 86 -7.37 -2.92 -3.43
N PHE A 87 -6.51 -3.93 -3.52
CA PHE A 87 -5.44 -3.99 -4.55
C PHE A 87 -5.97 -3.96 -6.00
N ASN A 88 -7.21 -4.39 -6.22
CA ASN A 88 -7.87 -4.27 -7.53
C ASN A 88 -7.97 -2.81 -8.02
N LEU A 89 -7.94 -1.82 -7.13
CA LEU A 89 -7.90 -0.41 -7.51
C LEU A 89 -6.69 -0.09 -8.39
N ALA A 90 -5.53 -0.71 -8.14
CA ALA A 90 -4.33 -0.52 -8.94
C ALA A 90 -4.47 -1.03 -10.39
N ARG A 91 -5.44 -1.92 -10.65
CA ARG A 91 -5.78 -2.41 -12.01
C ARG A 91 -6.75 -1.48 -12.74
N ASN A 92 -7.34 -0.48 -12.07
CA ASN A 92 -8.25 0.45 -12.71
C ASN A 92 -7.46 1.36 -13.70
N PRO A 93 -7.84 1.45 -14.99
CA PRO A 93 -7.16 2.32 -15.93
C PRO A 93 -7.12 3.80 -15.51
N HIS A 94 -8.12 4.27 -14.76
CA HIS A 94 -8.16 5.63 -14.25
C HIS A 94 -7.12 5.88 -13.16
N TYR A 95 -6.78 4.85 -12.37
CA TYR A 95 -5.71 4.93 -11.37
C TYR A 95 -4.36 5.19 -12.05
N HIS A 96 -3.99 4.40 -13.07
CA HIS A 96 -2.74 4.64 -13.78
C HIS A 96 -2.73 5.99 -14.51
N LYS A 97 -3.84 6.31 -15.21
CA LYS A 97 -3.98 7.56 -15.95
C LYS A 97 -3.90 8.80 -15.04
N SER A 98 -4.36 8.74 -13.79
CA SER A 98 -4.29 9.88 -12.89
C SER A 98 -2.85 10.25 -12.53
N TYR A 99 -2.00 9.26 -12.22
CA TYR A 99 -0.58 9.54 -11.91
C TYR A 99 0.18 10.04 -13.13
N VAL A 100 -0.03 9.44 -14.30
CA VAL A 100 0.60 9.89 -15.55
C VAL A 100 0.22 11.33 -15.85
N ARG A 101 -1.07 11.69 -15.77
CA ARG A 101 -1.52 13.07 -16.00
C ARG A 101 -1.01 14.04 -14.94
N ALA A 102 -1.00 13.63 -13.67
CA ALA A 102 -0.46 14.44 -12.59
C ALA A 102 1.03 14.76 -12.80
N SER A 103 1.82 13.81 -13.30
CA SER A 103 3.25 14.04 -13.59
C SER A 103 3.51 15.00 -14.76
N GLN A 104 2.53 15.20 -15.64
CA GLN A 104 2.65 16.08 -16.81
C GLN A 104 2.29 17.54 -16.47
N ILE A 105 1.55 17.77 -15.39
CA ILE A 105 1.09 19.10 -14.99
C ILE A 105 1.96 19.60 -13.85
N LEU A 106 2.86 20.54 -14.15
CA LEU A 106 3.72 21.15 -13.14
C LEU A 106 2.88 21.87 -12.07
N GLY A 107 3.13 21.56 -10.80
CA GLY A 107 2.43 22.16 -9.68
C GLY A 107 1.00 21.63 -9.46
N TYR A 108 0.60 20.55 -10.14
CA TYR A 108 -0.69 19.94 -9.89
C TYR A 108 -0.80 19.39 -8.46
N VAL A 109 -1.92 19.69 -7.82
CA VAL A 109 -2.29 19.16 -6.49
C VAL A 109 -3.55 18.32 -6.64
N SER A 110 -3.53 17.12 -6.07
CA SER A 110 -4.68 16.23 -6.08
C SER A 110 -5.90 16.89 -5.42
N PRO A 111 -7.12 16.61 -5.89
CA PRO A 111 -8.33 17.16 -5.29
C PRO A 111 -8.49 16.69 -3.84
N GLY A 112 -8.90 17.61 -2.97
CA GLY A 112 -9.20 17.30 -1.58
C GLY A 112 -10.56 16.63 -1.38
N TYR A 113 -10.79 16.15 -0.15
CA TYR A 113 -12.01 15.43 0.26
C TYR A 113 -13.33 16.12 -0.16
N ASN A 114 -13.47 17.41 0.14
CA ASN A 114 -14.70 18.13 -0.17
C ASN A 114 -14.94 18.27 -1.67
N ALA A 115 -13.88 18.50 -2.46
CA ALA A 115 -14.00 18.58 -3.92
C ALA A 115 -14.43 17.24 -4.52
N LEU A 116 -13.90 16.13 -4.00
CA LEU A 116 -14.29 14.77 -4.40
C LEU A 116 -15.77 14.49 -4.10
N ARG A 117 -16.23 14.79 -2.88
CA ARG A 117 -17.61 14.44 -2.47
C ARG A 117 -18.69 15.31 -3.12
N THR A 118 -18.36 16.52 -3.57
CA THR A 118 -19.36 17.46 -4.14
C THR A 118 -19.10 17.76 -5.61
N THR A 119 -18.16 18.64 -5.91
CA THR A 119 -18.02 19.26 -7.23
C THR A 119 -17.60 18.25 -8.30
N LEU A 120 -16.65 17.37 -7.99
CA LEU A 120 -16.18 16.35 -8.93
C LEU A 120 -17.23 15.25 -9.12
N LEU A 121 -17.95 14.87 -8.07
CA LEU A 121 -19.06 13.92 -8.17
C LEU A 121 -20.19 14.45 -9.06
N GLN A 122 -20.56 15.72 -8.89
CA GLN A 122 -21.57 16.38 -9.74
C GLN A 122 -21.12 16.46 -11.21
N LYS A 123 -19.83 16.76 -11.43
CA LYS A 123 -19.25 16.80 -12.78
C LYS A 123 -19.28 15.42 -13.44
N GLU A 124 -18.94 14.36 -12.72
CA GLU A 124 -18.97 13.00 -13.26
C GLU A 124 -20.41 12.55 -13.55
N ARG A 125 -21.37 12.87 -12.67
CA ARG A 125 -22.80 12.60 -12.93
C ARG A 125 -23.26 13.26 -14.22
N LYS A 126 -22.89 14.53 -14.44
CA LYS A 126 -23.20 15.25 -15.68
C LYS A 126 -22.52 14.60 -16.89
N ASN A 127 -21.26 14.20 -16.75
CA ASN A 127 -20.50 13.53 -17.80
C ASN A 127 -21.19 12.24 -18.25
N ILE A 128 -21.60 11.39 -17.31
CA ILE A 128 -22.33 10.15 -17.58
C ILE A 128 -23.68 10.47 -18.25
N GLU A 129 -24.42 11.44 -17.71
CA GLU A 129 -25.73 11.83 -18.26
C GLU A 129 -25.62 12.29 -19.72
N THR A 130 -24.58 13.05 -20.07
CA THR A 130 -24.31 13.47 -21.45
C THR A 130 -24.02 12.28 -22.36
N HIS A 131 -23.19 11.32 -21.92
CA HIS A 131 -22.90 10.12 -22.71
C HIS A 131 -24.12 9.21 -22.90
N LEU A 132 -25.07 9.25 -21.95
CA LEU A 132 -26.31 8.47 -22.02
C LEU A 132 -27.43 9.16 -22.82
N GLN A 133 -27.32 10.46 -23.14
CA GLN A 133 -28.37 11.15 -23.91
C GLN A 133 -28.73 10.45 -25.23
N PRO A 134 -27.76 10.03 -26.08
CA PRO A 134 -28.09 9.38 -27.35
C PRO A 134 -28.93 8.11 -27.16
N LEU A 135 -28.65 7.35 -26.08
CA LEU A 135 -29.42 6.16 -25.74
C LEU A 135 -30.86 6.53 -25.32
N LYS A 136 -31.01 7.55 -24.47
CA LYS A 136 -32.33 8.03 -24.03
C LYS A 136 -33.15 8.56 -25.20
N ASP A 137 -32.53 9.27 -26.12
CA ASP A 137 -33.19 9.82 -27.30
C ASP A 137 -33.62 8.71 -28.26
N SER A 138 -32.79 7.67 -28.44
CA SER A 138 -33.17 6.49 -29.23
C SER A 138 -34.41 5.76 -28.67
N TRP A 139 -34.57 5.71 -27.34
CA TRP A 139 -35.74 5.08 -26.72
C TRP A 139 -37.01 5.91 -26.87
N LYS A 140 -36.90 7.25 -26.84
CA LYS A 140 -38.04 8.13 -27.09
C LYS A 140 -38.52 7.98 -28.53
N HIS A 141 -37.60 8.07 -29.50
CA HIS A 141 -37.93 7.89 -30.91
C HIS A 141 -38.57 6.51 -31.19
N ASN A 142 -38.06 5.44 -30.58
CA ASN A 142 -38.63 4.11 -30.80
C ASN A 142 -40.03 3.95 -30.19
N LYS A 143 -40.36 4.63 -29.08
CA LYS A 143 -41.74 4.61 -28.55
C LYS A 143 -42.73 5.29 -29.50
N ASP A 144 -42.31 6.32 -30.21
CA ASP A 144 -43.14 7.01 -31.20
C ASP A 144 -43.37 6.16 -32.46
N LEU A 145 -42.50 5.17 -32.74
CA LEU A 145 -42.64 4.24 -33.87
C LEU A 145 -43.57 3.04 -33.60
N PHE A 146 -43.86 2.71 -32.34
CA PHE A 146 -44.75 1.61 -31.95
C PHE A 146 -46.18 2.06 -31.58
N LEU A 147 -46.51 3.34 -31.81
CA LEU A 147 -47.84 3.92 -31.60
C LEU A 147 -48.64 4.16 -32.90
N ILE A 148 -48.24 3.51 -34.00
CA ILE A 148 -49.00 3.41 -35.27
C ILE A 148 -49.52 1.99 -35.40
#